data_AF-A0A2Z4G6E5-F1
#
_entry.id   AF-A0A2Z4G6E5-F1
#
_cell.length_a   1.000
_cell.length_b   1.000
_cell.length_c   1.000
_cell.angle_alpha   90.00
_cell.angle_beta   90.00
_cell.angle_gamma   90.00
#
_symmetry.space_group_name_H-M   'P 1'
#
loop_
_entity.id
_entity.type
_entity.pdbx_description
1 polymer ?
#
loop_
_entity_poly.entity_id
_entity_poly.type
_entity_poly.pdbx_seq_one_letter_code
_entity_poly.pdbx_strand_id
1 'polypeptide(L)'
;MRKQIGLFENGIKPQPYESNELSKVASSRIKASETSLGGRVLGHYETIAKLKSQSITVVDVFRPEGNRKFNNPKRVDNLIQNTGSAYNGFLSPATKRRIDEMLCQWLTAIELNVNLKKQKWEVNADKILPTFVTLTLPAPQVNSDNDIKQKVLKPFLEWLKEDSNSYYLRGGMSGKQKGFGVRGFFWRAEPQKNGNIHFHILVDRFVPWKRIRQKWNECCDRLGYVYYYSLLRRDYFANGFIVNKKKLFRDCKTLKTIADNALVTRKIPERVNPLFRKYLEVLVKYGKPLTKKYIIASAKEIQRIAYEKGLAEGFRNPNSTDIHPIQNLNSITSYVIKYCTKKPKEIPLKDNQEIKYNESLRRDCVYTYEVIKDDLTGKLEKKEVGFDIYRPVFEERKVNGKLWGCAEVLKGSKVKDDEEVVTADDGKKYILKKGETFLENKDSAKALERKPFYQLKYLTSIVRERVVYAPENRNQSPITSECQIVSQAFHDYLEEIISKIGYDIINRLSNNVGPFFEKMQGKIIPLLIEKLGFKSEKSGRNSIVKHSDILEKYSPELYEEYLLHHNHIFNCIYGKAA
;
A
#
# COMPACT_ATOMS: atom_id res chain seq x y z
N MET A 1 20.23 11.99 -57.22
CA MET A 1 21.22 12.66 -56.35
C MET A 1 21.00 12.21 -54.91
N ARG A 2 21.91 11.38 -54.40
CA ARG A 2 21.97 10.94 -52.99
C ARG A 2 22.43 12.13 -52.14
N LYS A 3 21.80 12.36 -50.99
CA LYS A 3 22.46 13.01 -49.84
C LYS A 3 21.98 12.37 -48.53
N GLN A 4 22.96 11.81 -47.83
CA GLN A 4 22.92 11.20 -46.51
C GLN A 4 22.48 12.22 -45.45
N ILE A 5 21.67 11.78 -44.48
CA ILE A 5 21.64 12.35 -43.13
C ILE A 5 21.58 11.17 -42.14
N GLY A 6 22.53 11.16 -41.21
CA GLY A 6 23.00 10.00 -40.46
C GLY A 6 22.11 9.55 -39.30
N LEU A 7 22.16 8.24 -39.10
CA LEU A 7 21.81 7.51 -37.89
C LEU A 7 22.92 7.72 -36.85
N PHE A 8 22.59 8.27 -35.69
CA PHE A 8 23.41 8.14 -34.48
C PHE A 8 22.94 6.90 -33.72
N GLU A 9 23.56 5.77 -34.04
CA GLU A 9 23.66 4.61 -33.17
C GLU A 9 24.67 4.93 -32.06
N ASN A 10 24.20 5.25 -30.86
CA ASN A 10 25.02 5.17 -29.65
C ASN A 10 24.35 4.18 -28.68
N GLY A 11 24.35 2.92 -29.10
CA GLY A 11 24.23 1.81 -28.16
C GLY A 11 25.56 1.66 -27.43
N ILE A 12 25.65 2.18 -26.21
CA ILE A 12 26.74 1.86 -25.30
C ILE A 12 26.62 0.36 -25.01
N LYS A 13 27.47 -0.44 -25.64
CA LYS A 13 27.67 -1.84 -25.28
C LYS A 13 28.35 -1.84 -23.90
N PRO A 14 27.76 -2.46 -22.86
CA PRO A 14 28.49 -2.67 -21.62
C PRO A 14 29.67 -3.61 -21.93
N GLN A 15 30.89 -3.17 -21.59
CA GLN A 15 32.05 -4.04 -21.60
C GLN A 15 31.87 -5.12 -20.52
N PRO A 16 32.28 -6.37 -20.78
CA PRO A 16 32.26 -7.42 -19.78
C PRO A 16 33.29 -7.08 -18.70
N TYR A 17 32.82 -6.74 -17.50
CA TYR A 17 33.67 -6.65 -16.32
C TYR A 17 33.82 -8.06 -15.74
N GLU A 18 35.06 -8.45 -15.42
CA GLU A 18 35.39 -9.74 -14.82
C GLU A 18 34.63 -9.93 -13.50
N SER A 19 33.79 -10.96 -13.47
CA SER A 19 32.74 -11.21 -12.47
C SER A 19 33.22 -11.91 -11.19
N ASN A 20 34.47 -11.72 -10.76
CA ASN A 20 35.06 -12.60 -9.74
C ASN A 20 34.91 -12.16 -8.26
N GLU A 21 34.29 -11.02 -7.94
CA GLU A 21 34.17 -10.56 -6.54
C GLU A 21 32.74 -10.37 -6.00
N LEU A 22 31.72 -10.28 -6.85
CA LEU A 22 30.36 -9.91 -6.41
C LEU A 22 29.53 -11.09 -5.84
N SER A 23 29.92 -12.35 -6.08
CA SER A 23 29.18 -13.53 -5.60
C SER A 23 29.57 -14.01 -4.20
N LYS A 24 30.60 -13.44 -3.56
CA LYS A 24 31.09 -13.89 -2.25
C LYS A 24 30.36 -13.27 -1.03
N VAL A 25 29.61 -12.19 -1.21
CA VAL A 25 29.03 -11.43 -0.08
C VAL A 25 27.78 -12.09 0.53
N ALA A 26 27.15 -13.06 -0.13
CA ALA A 26 25.90 -13.68 0.36
C ALA A 26 26.10 -14.96 1.19
N SER A 27 27.31 -15.52 1.29
CA SER A 27 27.52 -16.85 1.92
C SER A 27 28.78 -17.00 2.79
N SER A 28 29.63 -15.99 2.91
CA SER A 28 30.73 -16.05 3.89
C SER A 28 30.24 -15.56 5.25
N ARG A 29 29.54 -16.43 6.01
CA ARG A 29 29.67 -16.31 7.46
C ARG A 29 31.16 -16.36 7.73
N ILE A 30 31.70 -15.34 8.39
CA ILE A 30 33.05 -15.38 8.90
C ILE A 30 33.14 -16.66 9.73
N LYS A 31 33.82 -17.68 9.21
CA LYS A 31 34.30 -18.78 10.05
C LYS A 31 35.14 -18.07 11.09
N ALA A 32 34.72 -18.19 12.35
CA ALA A 32 35.34 -17.58 13.51
C ALA A 32 36.85 -17.51 13.34
N SER A 33 37.34 -16.39 12.84
CA SER A 33 38.76 -16.07 12.84
C SER A 33 39.00 -15.48 14.21
N GLU A 34 39.79 -16.19 14.99
CA GLU A 34 40.25 -15.88 16.34
C GLU A 34 40.44 -14.37 16.55
N THR A 35 39.44 -13.71 17.12
CA THR A 35 39.62 -12.40 17.74
C THR A 35 40.02 -12.60 19.19
N SER A 36 40.99 -11.80 19.63
CA SER A 36 41.77 -11.80 20.88
C SER A 36 41.02 -11.82 22.23
N LEU A 37 39.70 -12.02 22.23
CA LEU A 37 38.84 -11.96 23.42
C LEU A 37 38.50 -13.32 24.04
N GLY A 38 38.95 -14.45 23.45
CA GLY A 38 39.02 -15.78 24.09
C GLY A 38 37.71 -16.45 24.57
N GLY A 39 36.59 -15.75 24.58
CA GLY A 39 35.31 -16.22 25.13
C GLY A 39 34.45 -16.99 24.13
N ARG A 40 33.56 -17.84 24.65
CA ARG A 40 32.50 -18.51 23.87
C ARG A 40 31.55 -17.46 23.27
N VAL A 41 31.26 -17.53 21.98
CA VAL A 41 30.29 -16.65 21.33
C VAL A 41 28.87 -16.93 21.89
N LEU A 42 28.10 -15.86 22.11
CA LEU A 42 26.70 -15.92 22.54
C LEU A 42 25.75 -15.54 21.40
N GLY A 43 26.21 -14.75 20.45
CA GLY A 43 25.44 -14.27 19.31
C GLY A 43 26.03 -13.03 18.68
N HIS A 44 25.27 -12.43 17.78
CA HIS A 44 25.66 -11.29 16.96
C HIS A 44 24.62 -10.19 17.07
N TYR A 45 25.05 -8.94 17.24
CA TYR A 45 24.20 -7.78 16.98
C TYR A 45 24.40 -7.34 15.53
N GLU A 46 23.32 -7.39 14.74
CA GLU A 46 23.28 -6.93 13.36
C GLU A 46 22.55 -5.59 13.30
N THR A 47 23.22 -4.54 12.82
CA THR A 47 22.55 -3.29 12.43
C THR A 47 21.98 -3.46 11.03
N ILE A 48 20.67 -3.58 10.93
CA ILE A 48 19.94 -3.85 9.69
C ILE A 48 19.33 -2.57 9.13
N ALA A 49 19.62 -2.24 7.88
CA ALA A 49 19.00 -1.15 7.16
C ALA A 49 17.97 -1.66 6.15
N LYS A 50 16.79 -1.03 6.14
CA LYS A 50 15.67 -1.36 5.23
C LYS A 50 15.27 -0.14 4.42
N LEU A 51 15.37 -0.24 3.10
CA LEU A 51 15.01 0.83 2.17
C LEU A 51 13.50 0.82 1.90
N LYS A 52 12.75 1.72 2.54
CA LYS A 52 11.32 1.92 2.26
C LYS A 52 11.12 3.03 1.23
N SER A 53 9.92 3.16 0.69
CA SER A 53 9.64 4.13 -0.37
C SER A 53 9.83 5.61 0.06
N GLN A 54 9.70 5.93 1.36
CA GLN A 54 9.76 7.30 1.88
C GLN A 54 10.70 7.48 3.08
N SER A 55 11.35 6.41 3.51
CA SER A 55 12.25 6.45 4.67
C SER A 55 13.20 5.26 4.63
N ILE A 56 14.26 5.36 5.41
CA ILE A 56 15.13 4.24 5.72
C ILE A 56 14.88 3.88 7.19
N THR A 57 14.67 2.59 7.46
CA THR A 57 14.54 2.10 8.84
C THR A 57 15.79 1.32 9.18
N VAL A 58 16.51 1.78 10.20
CA VAL A 58 17.70 1.12 10.74
C VAL A 58 17.35 0.56 12.12
N VAL A 59 17.70 -0.69 12.40
CA VAL A 59 17.46 -1.34 13.70
C VAL A 59 18.59 -2.31 14.03
N ASP A 60 18.96 -2.37 15.30
CA ASP A 60 19.86 -3.40 15.81
C ASP A 60 19.05 -4.64 16.20
N VAL A 61 19.50 -5.80 15.72
CA VAL A 61 18.86 -7.09 15.95
C VAL A 61 19.87 -8.06 16.53
N PHE A 62 19.56 -8.61 17.71
CA PHE A 62 20.35 -9.69 18.29
C PHE A 62 19.99 -11.04 17.67
N ARG A 63 21.00 -11.75 17.18
CA ARG A 63 20.94 -13.13 16.66
C ARG A 63 21.70 -14.04 17.62
N PRO A 64 21.02 -14.86 18.44
CA PRO A 64 21.70 -15.79 19.33
C PRO A 64 22.46 -16.84 18.52
N GLU A 65 23.59 -17.30 19.05
CA GLU A 65 24.31 -18.43 18.49
C GLU A 65 23.56 -19.74 18.78
N GLY A 66 23.19 -20.46 17.72
CA GLY A 66 22.37 -21.69 17.78
C GLY A 66 20.85 -21.46 17.67
N ASN A 67 20.11 -22.54 17.38
CA ASN A 67 18.66 -22.53 17.19
C ASN A 67 17.86 -22.44 18.51
N ARG A 68 18.20 -21.51 19.41
CA ARG A 68 17.39 -21.26 20.61
C ARG A 68 16.15 -20.47 20.21
N LYS A 69 15.03 -21.17 19.98
CA LYS A 69 13.70 -20.55 19.88
C LYS A 69 13.34 -19.97 21.24
N PHE A 70 13.55 -18.67 21.44
CA PHE A 70 13.00 -17.98 22.60
C PHE A 70 11.47 -18.05 22.55
N ASN A 71 10.86 -18.68 23.56
CA ASN A 71 9.41 -18.65 23.74
C ASN A 71 9.02 -17.22 24.10
N ASN A 72 8.47 -16.49 23.13
CA ASN A 72 7.95 -15.16 23.35
C ASN A 72 6.62 -15.29 24.13
N PRO A 73 6.50 -14.83 25.38
CA PRO A 73 5.27 -14.94 26.16
C PRO A 73 4.08 -14.25 25.47
N LYS A 74 4.32 -13.16 24.72
CA LYS A 74 3.28 -12.50 23.89
C LYS A 74 2.71 -13.41 22.81
N ARG A 75 3.44 -14.43 22.36
CA ARG A 75 2.94 -15.40 21.37
C ARG A 75 1.85 -16.28 21.98
N VAL A 76 2.01 -16.65 23.24
CA VAL A 76 1.03 -17.40 24.03
C VAL A 76 -0.20 -16.52 24.29
N ASP A 77 -0.03 -15.24 24.63
CA ASP A 77 -1.15 -14.31 24.81
C ASP A 77 -1.96 -14.08 23.52
N ASN A 78 -1.28 -13.95 22.36
CA ASN A 78 -1.94 -13.86 21.06
C ASN A 78 -2.66 -15.16 20.64
N LEU A 79 -2.21 -16.32 21.15
CA LEU A 79 -2.88 -17.60 20.95
C LEU A 79 -4.12 -17.71 21.85
N ILE A 80 -4.02 -17.27 23.12
CA ILE A 80 -5.13 -17.26 24.09
C ILE A 80 -6.23 -16.28 23.66
N GLN A 81 -5.88 -15.11 23.12
CA GLN A 81 -6.86 -14.16 22.55
C GLN A 81 -7.53 -14.66 21.25
N ASN A 82 -6.96 -15.66 20.57
CA ASN A 82 -7.50 -16.27 19.34
C ASN A 82 -8.31 -17.54 19.59
N THR A 83 -8.64 -17.87 20.85
CA THR A 83 -9.46 -19.04 21.19
C THR A 83 -10.90 -18.95 20.64
N GLY A 84 -11.35 -17.78 20.20
CA GLY A 84 -12.49 -17.64 19.29
C GLY A 84 -12.02 -17.52 17.85
N SER A 85 -12.37 -18.47 16.98
CA SER A 85 -12.04 -18.50 15.53
C SER A 85 -12.61 -17.32 14.70
N ALA A 86 -13.16 -16.30 15.35
CA ALA A 86 -13.83 -15.18 14.73
C ALA A 86 -12.86 -14.02 14.51
N TYR A 87 -12.63 -13.67 13.24
CA TYR A 87 -11.96 -12.43 12.83
C TYR A 87 -12.43 -11.25 13.71
N ASN A 88 -11.51 -10.50 14.31
CA ASN A 88 -11.82 -9.31 15.12
C ASN A 88 -12.29 -8.11 14.27
N GLY A 89 -12.39 -8.28 12.95
CA GLY A 89 -12.93 -7.29 12.01
C GLY A 89 -12.04 -6.06 11.80
N PHE A 90 -10.83 -6.05 12.36
CA PHE A 90 -9.84 -5.01 12.19
C PHE A 90 -8.48 -5.60 11.75
N LEU A 91 -7.63 -4.78 11.11
CA LEU A 91 -6.29 -5.20 10.72
C LEU A 91 -5.33 -5.10 11.92
N SER A 92 -4.68 -6.20 12.29
CA SER A 92 -3.61 -6.16 13.29
C SER A 92 -2.43 -5.31 12.82
N PRO A 93 -1.63 -4.72 13.73
CA PRO A 93 -0.42 -3.97 13.35
C PRO A 93 0.59 -4.80 12.54
N ALA A 94 0.67 -6.11 12.77
CA ALA A 94 1.53 -7.01 11.99
C ALA A 94 0.99 -7.22 10.57
N THR A 95 -0.32 -7.48 10.44
CA THR A 95 -0.98 -7.61 9.13
C THR A 95 -0.87 -6.33 8.33
N LYS A 96 -1.05 -5.17 8.98
CA LYS A 96 -0.91 -3.86 8.35
C LYS A 96 0.51 -3.65 7.78
N ARG A 97 1.55 -3.94 8.57
CA ARG A 97 2.95 -3.89 8.12
C ARG A 97 3.22 -4.81 6.95
N ARG A 98 2.66 -6.02 6.95
CA ARG A 98 2.79 -6.97 5.84
C ARG A 98 2.11 -6.45 4.56
N ILE A 99 0.90 -5.90 4.66
CA ILE A 99 0.18 -5.33 3.52
C ILE A 99 0.95 -4.13 2.96
N ASP A 100 1.41 -3.24 3.83
CA ASP A 100 2.25 -2.09 3.48
C ASP A 100 3.48 -2.51 2.68
N GLU A 101 4.30 -3.42 3.23
CA GLU A 101 5.49 -3.93 2.57
C GLU A 101 5.17 -4.59 1.21
N MET A 102 4.16 -5.46 1.17
CA MET A 102 3.72 -6.13 -0.06
C MET A 102 3.31 -5.15 -1.15
N LEU A 103 2.48 -4.16 -0.82
CA LEU A 103 1.99 -3.17 -1.78
C LEU A 103 3.09 -2.20 -2.20
N CYS A 104 3.95 -1.76 -1.28
CA CYS A 104 5.11 -0.93 -1.59
C CYS A 104 6.00 -1.62 -2.63
N GLN A 105 6.44 -2.86 -2.34
CA GLN A 105 7.36 -3.57 -3.21
C GLN A 105 6.75 -3.87 -4.58
N TRP A 106 5.47 -4.26 -4.61
CA TRP A 106 4.77 -4.51 -5.87
C TRP A 106 4.62 -3.26 -6.73
N LEU A 107 4.20 -2.14 -6.13
CA LEU A 107 4.01 -0.88 -6.86
C LEU A 107 5.34 -0.27 -7.30
N THR A 108 6.37 -0.30 -6.46
CA THR A 108 7.71 0.16 -6.82
C THR A 108 8.30 -0.67 -7.97
N ALA A 109 8.11 -2.00 -7.97
CA ALA A 109 8.52 -2.84 -9.09
C ALA A 109 7.86 -2.42 -10.42
N ILE A 110 6.57 -2.07 -10.40
CA ILE A 110 5.87 -1.54 -11.58
C ILE A 110 6.39 -0.14 -11.97
N GLU A 111 6.56 0.75 -11.00
CA GLU A 111 7.00 2.14 -11.24
C GLU A 111 8.39 2.22 -11.88
N LEU A 112 9.28 1.26 -11.58
CA LEU A 112 10.64 1.21 -12.15
C LEU A 112 10.69 0.53 -13.53
N ASN A 113 9.80 -0.43 -13.80
CA ASN A 113 9.83 -1.22 -15.04
C ASN A 113 8.85 -0.74 -16.11
N VAL A 114 7.88 0.10 -15.74
CA VAL A 114 6.83 0.56 -16.65
C VAL A 114 6.81 2.08 -16.70
N ASN A 115 6.89 2.62 -17.91
CA ASN A 115 6.59 4.03 -18.11
C ASN A 115 5.09 4.29 -17.94
N LEU A 116 4.72 4.83 -16.76
CA LEU A 116 3.35 5.18 -16.39
C LEU A 116 2.88 6.53 -16.94
N LYS A 117 3.76 7.36 -17.54
CA LYS A 117 3.43 8.71 -18.07
C LYS A 117 2.67 8.68 -19.41
N LYS A 118 1.94 7.60 -19.71
CA LYS A 118 1.29 7.40 -21.01
C LYS A 118 0.03 8.26 -21.16
N GLN A 119 -0.14 8.81 -22.36
CA GLN A 119 -1.32 9.60 -22.71
C GLN A 119 -2.59 8.73 -22.70
N LYS A 120 -3.75 9.35 -22.46
CA LYS A 120 -5.04 8.65 -22.23
C LYS A 120 -5.47 7.72 -23.37
N TRP A 121 -5.00 7.94 -24.59
CA TRP A 121 -5.29 7.13 -25.78
C TRP A 121 -4.31 5.96 -25.99
N GLU A 122 -3.20 5.89 -25.25
CA GLU A 122 -2.20 4.82 -25.39
C GLU A 122 -2.48 3.61 -24.48
N VAL A 123 -3.58 3.66 -23.72
CA VAL A 123 -3.93 2.67 -22.70
C VAL A 123 -4.59 1.47 -23.38
N ASN A 124 -3.79 0.44 -23.66
CA ASN A 124 -4.27 -0.88 -24.09
C ASN A 124 -4.52 -1.77 -22.86
N ALA A 125 -5.52 -2.65 -22.92
CA ALA A 125 -5.87 -3.65 -21.92
C ALA A 125 -4.68 -4.57 -21.56
N ASP A 126 -3.73 -4.77 -22.47
CA ASP A 126 -2.57 -5.66 -22.22
C ASP A 126 -1.44 -4.98 -21.45
N LYS A 127 -1.46 -3.64 -21.33
CA LYS A 127 -0.41 -2.90 -20.62
C LYS A 127 -0.61 -3.00 -19.12
N ILE A 128 0.50 -3.18 -18.40
CA ILE A 128 0.53 -3.06 -16.95
C ILE A 128 0.27 -1.58 -16.61
N LEU A 129 -0.84 -1.33 -15.95
CA LEU A 129 -1.22 0.00 -15.48
C LEU A 129 -2.01 -0.16 -14.18
N PRO A 130 -1.38 0.11 -13.02
CA PRO A 130 -2.08 0.06 -11.74
C PRO A 130 -3.35 0.91 -11.79
N THR A 131 -4.48 0.34 -11.38
CA THR A 131 -5.77 1.03 -11.32
C THR A 131 -6.39 0.81 -9.94
N PHE A 132 -6.79 1.90 -9.29
CA PHE A 132 -7.40 1.87 -7.98
C PHE A 132 -8.90 2.11 -8.11
N VAL A 133 -9.66 1.13 -7.65
CA VAL A 133 -11.11 1.04 -7.81
C VAL A 133 -11.72 0.96 -6.43
N THR A 134 -12.77 1.72 -6.20
CA THR A 134 -13.59 1.58 -5.02
C THR A 134 -14.98 1.07 -5.42
N LEU A 135 -15.48 0.08 -4.67
CA LEU A 135 -16.77 -0.57 -4.94
C LEU A 135 -17.70 -0.43 -3.74
N THR A 136 -18.92 0.02 -4.00
CA THR A 136 -19.95 0.27 -3.00
C THR A 136 -21.23 -0.47 -3.37
N LEU A 137 -21.99 -0.92 -2.38
CA LEU A 137 -23.32 -1.46 -2.63
C LEU A 137 -24.28 -0.37 -3.12
N PRO A 138 -25.08 -0.64 -4.18
CA PRO A 138 -26.08 0.31 -4.67
C PRO A 138 -27.14 0.74 -3.65
N ALA A 139 -27.51 -0.14 -2.71
CA ALA A 139 -28.59 0.05 -1.76
C ALA A 139 -28.15 -0.36 -0.33
N PRO A 140 -28.95 -0.07 0.72
CA PRO A 140 -28.65 -0.49 2.09
C PRO A 140 -28.36 -1.99 2.19
N GLN A 141 -27.31 -2.35 2.92
CA GLN A 141 -26.86 -3.73 3.08
C GLN A 141 -27.87 -4.56 3.87
N VAL A 142 -28.43 -5.60 3.26
CA VAL A 142 -29.29 -6.59 3.92
C VAL A 142 -28.61 -7.95 4.12
N ASN A 143 -27.66 -8.32 3.26
CA ASN A 143 -26.91 -9.57 3.37
C ASN A 143 -25.67 -9.44 4.26
N SER A 144 -25.17 -10.57 4.75
CA SER A 144 -23.95 -10.61 5.55
C SER A 144 -22.72 -10.20 4.73
N ASP A 145 -21.68 -9.69 5.40
CA ASP A 145 -20.40 -9.36 4.74
C ASP A 145 -19.78 -10.57 4.02
N ASN A 146 -19.99 -11.78 4.56
CA ASN A 146 -19.49 -13.01 3.96
C ASN A 146 -20.25 -13.38 2.69
N ASP A 147 -21.59 -13.25 2.69
CA ASP A 147 -22.40 -13.46 1.49
C ASP A 147 -21.98 -12.52 0.36
N ILE A 148 -21.77 -11.24 0.67
CA ILE A 148 -21.36 -10.25 -0.33
C ILE A 148 -19.97 -10.59 -0.87
N LYS A 149 -19.03 -11.01 -0.01
CA LYS A 149 -17.70 -11.42 -0.48
C LYS A 149 -17.77 -12.65 -1.40
N GLN A 150 -18.58 -13.65 -1.06
CA GLN A 150 -18.65 -14.90 -1.82
C GLN A 150 -19.50 -14.79 -3.10
N LYS A 151 -20.66 -14.14 -3.03
CA LYS A 151 -21.65 -14.11 -4.13
C LYS A 151 -21.49 -12.89 -5.04
N VAL A 152 -20.81 -11.83 -4.58
CA VAL A 152 -20.63 -10.58 -5.34
C VAL A 152 -19.16 -10.30 -5.65
N LEU A 153 -18.31 -10.15 -4.63
CA LEU A 153 -16.91 -9.76 -4.82
C LEU A 153 -16.09 -10.84 -5.54
N LYS A 154 -16.20 -12.11 -5.13
CA LYS A 154 -15.44 -13.21 -5.74
C LYS A 154 -15.72 -13.35 -7.25
N PRO A 155 -16.98 -13.42 -7.72
CA PRO A 155 -17.29 -13.43 -9.15
C PRO A 155 -16.78 -12.18 -9.90
N PHE A 156 -16.80 -11.02 -9.25
CA PHE A 156 -16.24 -9.79 -9.84
C PHE A 156 -14.71 -9.87 -10.01
N LEU A 157 -13.99 -10.41 -9.02
CA LEU A 157 -12.55 -10.63 -9.11
C LEU A 157 -12.18 -11.70 -10.14
N GLU A 158 -12.97 -12.78 -10.25
CA GLU A 158 -12.79 -13.81 -11.28
C GLU A 158 -12.92 -13.22 -12.68
N TRP A 159 -13.94 -12.39 -12.91
CA TRP A 159 -14.13 -11.66 -14.16
C TRP A 159 -12.94 -10.74 -14.52
N LEU A 160 -12.33 -10.07 -13.53
CA LEU A 160 -11.14 -9.24 -13.77
C LEU A 160 -9.95 -10.08 -14.25
N LYS A 161 -9.82 -11.31 -13.75
CA LYS A 161 -8.72 -12.24 -14.05
C LYS A 161 -8.87 -12.95 -15.40
N GLU A 162 -10.09 -13.06 -15.94
CA GLU A 162 -10.31 -13.67 -17.26
C GLU A 162 -9.41 -13.02 -18.32
N ASP A 163 -8.86 -13.83 -19.22
CA ASP A 163 -7.87 -13.41 -20.21
C ASP A 163 -8.37 -12.23 -21.08
N SER A 164 -7.49 -11.26 -21.36
CA SER A 164 -7.77 -10.14 -22.24
C SER A 164 -8.01 -10.57 -23.69
N ASN A 165 -7.50 -11.73 -24.10
CA ASN A 165 -7.70 -12.30 -25.43
C ASN A 165 -9.02 -13.06 -25.59
N SER A 166 -9.77 -13.24 -24.51
CA SER A 166 -11.07 -13.89 -24.57
C SER A 166 -12.14 -12.87 -24.99
N TYR A 167 -12.86 -13.13 -26.07
CA TYR A 167 -13.95 -12.27 -26.56
C TYR A 167 -15.29 -13.00 -26.55
N TYR A 168 -16.39 -12.26 -26.39
CA TYR A 168 -17.71 -12.81 -26.67
C TYR A 168 -17.82 -13.06 -28.18
N LEU A 169 -18.15 -14.30 -28.56
CA LEU A 169 -18.19 -14.72 -29.96
C LEU A 169 -19.56 -14.45 -30.63
N ARG A 170 -20.64 -14.35 -29.84
CA ARG A 170 -22.03 -14.17 -30.32
C ARG A 170 -22.83 -13.30 -29.35
N GLY A 171 -23.92 -12.69 -29.82
CA GLY A 171 -24.85 -11.85 -29.05
C GLY A 171 -24.48 -10.36 -28.97
N GLY A 172 -25.25 -9.55 -28.25
CA GLY A 172 -25.06 -8.08 -28.15
C GLY A 172 -23.76 -7.61 -27.48
N MET A 173 -22.94 -8.55 -26.99
CA MET A 173 -21.60 -8.30 -26.46
C MET A 173 -20.49 -8.78 -27.39
N SER A 174 -20.83 -9.31 -28.58
CA SER A 174 -19.87 -9.83 -29.55
C SER A 174 -18.73 -8.84 -29.82
N GLY A 175 -17.49 -9.36 -29.89
CA GLY A 175 -16.29 -8.55 -30.09
C GLY A 175 -15.81 -7.76 -28.87
N LYS A 176 -16.50 -7.80 -27.73
CA LYS A 176 -16.00 -7.22 -26.46
C LYS A 176 -15.16 -8.25 -25.70
N GLN A 177 -14.11 -7.78 -25.04
CA GLN A 177 -13.29 -8.61 -24.15
C GLN A 177 -14.15 -9.20 -23.01
N LYS A 178 -13.87 -10.42 -22.58
CA LYS A 178 -14.53 -11.11 -21.47
C LYS A 178 -13.97 -10.63 -20.14
N GLY A 179 -12.64 -10.57 -20.00
CA GLY A 179 -11.95 -9.99 -18.84
C GLY A 179 -10.86 -8.97 -19.21
N PHE A 180 -9.86 -8.83 -18.34
CA PHE A 180 -8.76 -7.87 -18.48
C PHE A 180 -7.37 -8.49 -18.25
N GLY A 181 -7.27 -9.80 -18.01
CA GLY A 181 -6.01 -10.48 -17.76
C GLY A 181 -5.28 -9.97 -16.51
N VAL A 182 -6.03 -9.53 -15.48
CA VAL A 182 -5.45 -9.05 -14.22
C VAL A 182 -4.65 -10.18 -13.57
N ARG A 183 -3.34 -10.00 -13.44
CA ARG A 183 -2.45 -10.98 -12.77
C ARG A 183 -2.30 -10.63 -11.30
N GLY A 184 -1.96 -9.39 -11.02
CA GLY A 184 -1.82 -8.85 -9.66
C GLY A 184 -3.06 -8.06 -9.25
N PHE A 185 -3.66 -8.44 -8.13
CA PHE A 185 -4.69 -7.64 -7.47
C PHE A 185 -4.56 -7.69 -5.94
N PHE A 186 -5.04 -6.64 -5.30
CA PHE A 186 -5.24 -6.56 -3.85
C PHE A 186 -6.63 -5.98 -3.59
N TRP A 187 -7.34 -6.49 -2.59
CA TRP A 187 -8.57 -5.88 -2.10
C TRP A 187 -8.58 -5.77 -0.58
N ARG A 188 -9.25 -4.73 -0.07
CA ARG A 188 -9.52 -4.54 1.35
C ARG A 188 -10.97 -4.10 1.54
N ALA A 189 -11.67 -4.77 2.44
CA ALA A 189 -13.02 -4.44 2.87
C ALA A 189 -12.99 -3.45 4.03
N GLU A 190 -13.92 -2.51 4.02
CA GLU A 190 -14.17 -1.58 5.12
C GLU A 190 -15.67 -1.27 5.25
N PRO A 191 -16.14 -0.91 6.45
CA PRO A 191 -17.47 -0.34 6.60
C PRO A 191 -17.46 1.13 6.14
N GLN A 192 -18.48 1.52 5.38
CA GLN A 192 -18.77 2.92 5.11
C GLN A 192 -19.48 3.58 6.30
N LYS A 193 -19.58 4.91 6.29
CA LYS A 193 -20.32 5.69 7.30
C LYS A 193 -21.79 5.27 7.41
N ASN A 194 -22.39 4.75 6.35
CA ASN A 194 -23.76 4.24 6.32
C ASN A 194 -23.87 2.77 6.75
N GLY A 195 -22.78 2.13 7.17
CA GLY A 195 -22.75 0.72 7.55
C GLY A 195 -22.62 -0.26 6.38
N ASN A 196 -22.70 0.17 5.12
CA ASN A 196 -22.49 -0.75 4.00
C ASN A 196 -21.03 -1.20 3.91
N ILE A 197 -20.79 -2.44 3.54
CA ILE A 197 -19.46 -2.92 3.17
C ILE A 197 -19.00 -2.23 1.89
N HIS A 198 -17.73 -1.88 1.86
CA HIS A 198 -17.07 -1.20 0.77
C HIS A 198 -15.71 -1.83 0.51
N PHE A 199 -15.32 -1.89 -0.76
CA PHE A 199 -14.06 -2.52 -1.16
C PHE A 199 -13.15 -1.52 -1.83
N HIS A 200 -11.93 -1.43 -1.32
CA HIS A 200 -10.79 -0.83 -2.02
C HIS A 200 -10.08 -1.92 -2.80
N ILE A 201 -9.94 -1.77 -4.11
CA ILE A 201 -9.30 -2.74 -4.98
C ILE A 201 -8.19 -2.05 -5.78
N LEU A 202 -7.01 -2.64 -5.75
CA LEU A 202 -5.89 -2.30 -6.62
C LEU A 202 -5.69 -3.45 -7.60
N VAL A 203 -5.68 -3.14 -8.90
CA VAL A 203 -5.39 -4.09 -9.99
C VAL A 203 -4.22 -3.60 -10.82
N ASP A 204 -3.50 -4.50 -11.49
CA ASP A 204 -2.34 -4.24 -12.36
C ASP A 204 -2.69 -3.89 -13.82
N ARG A 205 -3.97 -3.79 -14.15
CA ARG A 205 -4.44 -3.48 -15.51
C ARG A 205 -5.33 -2.26 -15.52
N PHE A 206 -5.32 -1.57 -16.66
CA PHE A 206 -6.34 -0.58 -16.92
C PHE A 206 -7.68 -1.25 -17.11
N VAL A 207 -8.69 -0.74 -16.40
CA VAL A 207 -10.05 -1.24 -16.54
C VAL A 207 -11.00 -0.05 -16.73
N PRO A 208 -11.76 0.01 -17.83
CA PRO A 208 -12.69 1.11 -18.08
C PRO A 208 -13.78 1.19 -17.01
N TRP A 209 -14.03 2.39 -16.48
CA TRP A 209 -15.02 2.61 -15.42
C TRP A 209 -16.43 2.13 -15.78
N LYS A 210 -16.84 2.29 -17.04
CA LYS A 210 -18.16 1.82 -17.51
C LYS A 210 -18.29 0.30 -17.37
N ARG A 211 -17.22 -0.43 -17.70
CA ARG A 211 -17.16 -1.89 -17.64
C ARG A 211 -17.17 -2.39 -16.20
N ILE A 212 -16.36 -1.76 -15.32
CA ILE A 212 -16.37 -2.06 -13.89
C ILE A 212 -17.75 -1.85 -13.29
N ARG A 213 -18.37 -0.68 -13.52
CA ARG A 213 -19.69 -0.37 -12.99
C ARG A 213 -20.73 -1.38 -13.45
N GLN A 214 -20.75 -1.67 -14.75
CA GLN A 214 -21.68 -2.63 -15.33
C GLN A 214 -21.53 -4.00 -14.66
N LYS A 215 -20.31 -4.53 -14.57
CA LYS A 215 -20.09 -5.86 -13.98
C LYS A 215 -20.36 -5.89 -12.48
N TRP A 216 -19.94 -4.86 -11.75
CA TRP A 216 -20.20 -4.77 -10.32
C TRP A 216 -21.71 -4.73 -10.03
N ASN A 217 -22.47 -3.92 -10.77
CA ASN A 217 -23.92 -3.86 -10.67
C ASN A 217 -24.57 -5.20 -11.02
N GLU A 218 -24.12 -5.89 -12.07
CA GLU A 218 -24.58 -7.24 -12.42
C GLU A 218 -24.36 -8.23 -11.26
N CYS A 219 -23.17 -8.22 -10.65
CA CYS A 219 -22.87 -9.08 -9.49
C CYS A 219 -23.75 -8.71 -8.28
N CYS A 220 -23.94 -7.42 -8.01
CA CYS A 220 -24.78 -6.95 -6.91
C CYS A 220 -26.25 -7.31 -7.10
N ASP A 221 -26.75 -7.31 -8.33
CA ASP A 221 -28.16 -7.59 -8.62
C ASP A 221 -28.54 -9.06 -8.44
N ARG A 222 -27.56 -9.97 -8.39
CA ARG A 222 -27.78 -11.37 -7.96
C ARG A 222 -28.34 -11.49 -6.55
N LEU A 223 -28.12 -10.46 -5.72
CA LEU A 223 -28.70 -10.32 -4.38
C LEU A 223 -29.79 -9.24 -4.33
N GLY A 224 -30.24 -8.73 -5.49
CA GLY A 224 -31.31 -7.74 -5.60
C GLY A 224 -30.93 -6.30 -5.25
N TYR A 225 -29.64 -5.97 -5.08
CA TYR A 225 -29.24 -4.62 -4.67
C TYR A 225 -29.53 -3.53 -5.72
N VAL A 226 -29.39 -3.84 -7.01
CA VAL A 226 -29.69 -2.87 -8.08
C VAL A 226 -31.19 -2.71 -8.24
N TYR A 227 -31.93 -3.82 -8.18
CA TYR A 227 -33.39 -3.79 -8.11
C TYR A 227 -33.91 -2.95 -6.93
N TYR A 228 -33.40 -3.17 -5.71
CA TYR A 228 -33.82 -2.42 -4.53
C TYR A 228 -33.46 -0.94 -4.63
N TYR A 229 -32.28 -0.60 -5.17
CA TYR A 229 -31.94 0.78 -5.49
C TYR A 229 -32.95 1.41 -6.45
N SER A 230 -33.36 0.69 -7.50
CA SER A 230 -34.33 1.18 -8.47
C SER A 230 -35.68 1.50 -7.82
N LEU A 231 -36.18 0.61 -6.94
CA LEU A 231 -37.41 0.85 -6.17
C LEU A 231 -37.29 2.10 -5.30
N LEU A 232 -36.24 2.21 -4.49
CA LEU A 232 -36.00 3.36 -3.62
C LEU A 232 -35.90 4.68 -4.41
N ARG A 233 -35.36 4.65 -5.64
CA ARG A 233 -35.28 5.84 -6.48
C ARG A 233 -36.61 6.22 -7.10
N ARG A 234 -37.41 5.24 -7.53
CA ARG A 234 -38.76 5.49 -8.04
C ARG A 234 -39.65 6.08 -6.96
N ASP A 235 -39.58 5.53 -5.75
CA ASP A 235 -40.29 6.06 -4.58
C ASP A 235 -39.82 7.48 -4.22
N TYR A 236 -38.50 7.70 -4.12
CA TYR A 236 -37.93 9.02 -3.86
C TYR A 236 -38.36 10.10 -4.87
N PHE A 237 -38.61 9.72 -6.13
CA PHE A 237 -39.06 10.61 -7.19
C PHE A 237 -40.52 10.37 -7.61
N ALA A 238 -41.35 9.79 -6.74
CA ALA A 238 -42.75 9.49 -7.05
C ALA A 238 -43.54 10.76 -7.46
N ASN A 239 -43.21 11.89 -6.83
CA ASN A 239 -43.80 13.21 -7.12
C ASN A 239 -42.98 14.03 -8.13
N GLY A 240 -42.16 13.38 -8.95
CA GLY A 240 -41.32 14.03 -9.95
C GLY A 240 -39.93 14.44 -9.45
N PHE A 241 -39.30 15.40 -10.14
CA PHE A 241 -37.92 15.80 -9.89
C PHE A 241 -37.77 16.61 -8.59
N ILE A 242 -36.90 16.14 -7.69
CA ILE A 242 -36.57 16.80 -6.42
C ILE A 242 -35.07 17.11 -6.36
N VAL A 243 -34.72 18.31 -5.89
CA VAL A 243 -33.32 18.76 -5.77
C VAL A 243 -32.71 18.34 -4.42
N ASN A 244 -31.59 17.65 -4.46
CA ASN A 244 -30.80 17.36 -3.27
C ASN A 244 -29.99 18.60 -2.85
N LYS A 245 -30.41 19.26 -1.75
CA LYS A 245 -29.77 20.50 -1.24
C LYS A 245 -28.28 20.34 -0.92
N LYS A 246 -27.88 19.21 -0.30
CA LYS A 246 -26.46 18.94 0.04
C LYS A 246 -25.61 18.76 -1.21
N LYS A 247 -26.12 18.03 -2.21
CA LYS A 247 -25.44 17.85 -3.50
C LYS A 247 -25.37 19.17 -4.26
N LEU A 248 -26.45 19.95 -4.28
CA LEU A 248 -26.51 21.26 -4.92
C LEU A 248 -25.41 22.18 -4.39
N PHE A 249 -25.24 22.26 -3.06
CA PHE A 249 -24.18 23.07 -2.45
C PHE A 249 -22.78 22.66 -2.91
N ARG A 250 -22.50 21.34 -2.96
CA ARG A 250 -21.21 20.81 -3.43
C ARG A 250 -20.97 21.13 -4.91
N ASP A 251 -21.97 20.86 -5.75
CA ASP A 251 -21.90 21.14 -7.18
C ASP A 251 -21.67 22.64 -7.44
N CYS A 252 -22.37 23.53 -6.72
CA CYS A 252 -22.15 24.97 -6.80
C CYS A 252 -20.70 25.37 -6.46
N LYS A 253 -20.11 24.77 -5.41
CA LYS A 253 -18.70 25.03 -5.04
C LYS A 253 -17.75 24.60 -6.16
N THR A 254 -17.95 23.40 -6.71
CA THR A 254 -17.14 22.89 -7.83
C THR A 254 -17.27 23.76 -9.08
N LEU A 255 -18.50 24.10 -9.47
CA LEU A 255 -18.75 24.95 -10.63
C LEU A 255 -18.17 26.35 -10.45
N LYS A 256 -18.22 26.92 -9.24
CA LYS A 256 -17.56 28.20 -8.94
C LYS A 256 -16.06 28.11 -9.19
N THR A 257 -15.37 27.09 -8.66
CA THR A 257 -13.93 26.89 -8.91
C THR A 257 -13.62 26.74 -10.39
N ILE A 258 -14.47 26.04 -11.15
CA ILE A 258 -14.30 25.92 -12.61
C ILE A 258 -14.45 27.27 -13.30
N ALA A 259 -15.47 28.06 -12.92
CA ALA A 259 -15.70 29.39 -13.47
C ALA A 259 -14.55 30.36 -13.18
N ASP A 260 -14.05 30.36 -11.94
CA ASP A 260 -12.92 31.19 -11.51
C ASP A 260 -11.65 30.81 -12.31
N ASN A 261 -11.39 29.51 -12.48
CA ASN A 261 -10.28 29.03 -13.31
C ASN A 261 -10.43 29.41 -14.79
N ALA A 262 -11.64 29.32 -15.34
CA ALA A 262 -11.91 29.71 -16.73
C ALA A 262 -11.76 31.22 -16.93
N LEU A 263 -12.08 32.03 -15.92
CA LEU A 263 -11.90 33.49 -15.96
C LEU A 263 -10.42 33.87 -16.03
N VAL A 264 -9.60 33.21 -15.20
CA VAL A 264 -8.14 33.42 -15.16
C VAL A 264 -7.47 32.92 -16.44
N THR A 265 -7.78 31.68 -16.85
CA THR A 265 -7.07 31.02 -17.96
C THR A 265 -7.62 31.37 -19.34
N ARG A 266 -8.81 31.98 -19.39
CA ARG A 266 -9.59 32.20 -20.62
C ARG A 266 -9.86 30.92 -21.43
N LYS A 267 -9.77 29.76 -20.79
CA LYS A 267 -10.01 28.44 -21.40
C LYS A 267 -11.24 27.79 -20.80
N ILE A 268 -12.11 27.27 -21.66
CA ILE A 268 -13.32 26.54 -21.26
C ILE A 268 -12.97 25.05 -21.18
N PRO A 269 -13.27 24.36 -20.07
CA PRO A 269 -13.04 22.93 -19.98
C PRO A 269 -13.88 22.14 -21.00
N GLU A 270 -13.32 21.08 -21.56
CA GLU A 270 -14.03 20.24 -22.54
C GLU A 270 -15.29 19.57 -21.97
N ARG A 271 -15.25 19.13 -20.71
CA ARG A 271 -16.31 18.30 -20.10
C ARG A 271 -17.10 19.08 -19.06
N VAL A 272 -18.03 19.91 -19.53
CA VAL A 272 -19.03 20.62 -18.70
C VAL A 272 -20.41 20.41 -19.29
N ASN A 273 -21.47 20.54 -18.47
CA ASN A 273 -22.83 20.42 -19.00
C ASN A 273 -23.12 21.57 -19.99
N PRO A 274 -23.95 21.34 -21.02
CA PRO A 274 -24.18 22.31 -22.09
C PRO A 274 -24.63 23.70 -21.58
N LEU A 275 -25.51 23.73 -20.58
CA LEU A 275 -25.99 24.99 -19.99
C LEU A 275 -24.84 25.79 -19.34
N PHE A 276 -23.99 25.14 -18.56
CA PHE A 276 -22.86 25.81 -17.92
C PHE A 276 -21.80 26.25 -18.93
N ARG A 277 -21.59 25.46 -20.00
CA ARG A 277 -20.71 25.84 -21.11
C ARG A 277 -21.11 27.19 -21.72
N LYS A 278 -22.40 27.37 -22.02
CA LYS A 278 -22.93 28.66 -22.54
C LYS A 278 -22.60 29.82 -21.60
N TYR A 279 -22.71 29.61 -20.29
CA TYR A 279 -22.36 30.64 -19.30
C TYR A 279 -20.85 30.91 -19.23
N LEU A 280 -20.01 29.87 -19.36
CA LEU A 280 -18.56 30.03 -19.44
C LEU A 280 -18.13 30.79 -20.70
N GLU A 281 -18.78 30.57 -21.83
CA GLU A 281 -18.52 31.31 -23.09
C GLU A 281 -18.75 32.81 -22.91
N VAL A 282 -19.86 33.20 -22.27
CA VAL A 282 -20.14 34.60 -21.93
C VAL A 282 -19.09 35.15 -20.96
N LEU A 283 -18.74 34.39 -19.91
CA LEU A 283 -17.70 34.79 -18.96
C LEU A 283 -16.36 35.02 -19.63
N VAL A 284 -15.91 34.11 -20.51
CA VAL A 284 -14.61 34.22 -21.20
C VAL A 284 -14.62 35.39 -22.18
N LYS A 285 -15.73 35.60 -22.91
CA LYS A 285 -15.88 36.69 -23.88
C LYS A 285 -15.83 38.07 -23.23
N TYR A 286 -16.54 38.27 -22.11
CA TYR A 286 -16.68 39.59 -21.49
C TYR A 286 -15.79 39.81 -20.26
N GLY A 287 -15.11 38.78 -19.76
CA GLY A 287 -14.23 38.88 -18.59
C GLY A 287 -14.95 39.19 -17.28
N LYS A 288 -16.26 38.94 -17.20
CA LYS A 288 -17.06 39.18 -15.99
C LYS A 288 -17.29 37.86 -15.23
N PRO A 289 -17.15 37.85 -13.90
CA PRO A 289 -17.40 36.66 -13.09
C PRO A 289 -18.87 36.24 -13.17
N LEU A 290 -19.11 34.92 -13.11
CA LEU A 290 -20.48 34.38 -13.12
C LEU A 290 -21.19 34.68 -11.80
N THR A 291 -22.42 35.15 -11.90
CA THR A 291 -23.27 35.37 -10.73
C THR A 291 -23.70 34.04 -10.10
N LYS A 292 -24.00 34.08 -8.80
CA LYS A 292 -24.48 32.92 -8.04
C LYS A 292 -25.73 32.27 -8.67
N LYS A 293 -26.59 33.05 -9.32
CA LYS A 293 -27.81 32.59 -10.00
C LYS A 293 -27.49 31.57 -11.10
N TYR A 294 -26.52 31.87 -11.97
CA TYR A 294 -26.14 30.99 -13.09
C TYR A 294 -25.44 29.71 -12.63
N ILE A 295 -24.64 29.81 -11.55
CA ILE A 295 -24.00 28.65 -10.92
C ILE A 295 -25.07 27.71 -10.33
N ILE A 296 -26.06 28.24 -9.61
CA ILE A 296 -27.16 27.45 -9.04
C ILE A 296 -28.00 26.81 -10.15
N ALA A 297 -28.34 27.55 -11.21
CA ALA A 297 -29.09 27.02 -12.34
C ALA A 297 -28.37 25.84 -13.00
N SER A 298 -27.06 25.99 -13.23
CA SER A 298 -26.22 24.92 -13.79
C SER A 298 -26.13 23.70 -12.88
N ALA A 299 -26.01 23.90 -11.56
CA ALA A 299 -25.98 22.80 -10.60
C ALA A 299 -27.32 22.05 -10.51
N LYS A 300 -28.45 22.76 -10.60
CA LYS A 300 -29.79 22.13 -10.71
C LYS A 300 -29.91 21.32 -11.98
N GLU A 301 -29.43 21.87 -13.11
CA GLU A 301 -29.47 21.20 -14.41
C GLU A 301 -28.69 19.89 -14.42
N ILE A 302 -27.53 19.83 -13.77
CA ILE A 302 -26.76 18.59 -13.60
C ILE A 302 -27.58 17.51 -12.88
N GLN A 303 -28.35 17.88 -11.85
CA GLN A 303 -29.22 16.94 -11.15
C GLN A 303 -30.42 16.52 -12.01
N ARG A 304 -30.99 17.44 -12.79
CA ARG A 304 -32.10 17.17 -13.72
C ARG A 304 -31.70 16.17 -14.79
N ILE A 305 -30.58 16.38 -15.46
CA ILE A 305 -30.03 15.45 -16.47
C ILE A 305 -29.79 14.06 -15.85
N ALA A 306 -29.27 14.00 -14.62
CA ALA A 306 -29.07 12.73 -13.94
C ALA A 306 -30.39 12.02 -13.60
N TYR A 307 -31.44 12.77 -13.25
CA TYR A 307 -32.78 12.25 -13.02
C TYR A 307 -33.41 11.71 -14.32
N GLU A 308 -33.39 12.47 -15.40
CA GLU A 308 -33.91 12.05 -16.71
C GLU A 308 -33.21 10.79 -17.22
N LYS A 309 -31.88 10.75 -17.10
CA LYS A 309 -31.11 9.54 -17.41
C LYS A 309 -31.55 8.36 -16.53
N GLY A 310 -31.76 8.62 -15.24
CA GLY A 310 -32.26 7.62 -14.30
C GLY A 310 -33.62 7.07 -14.71
N LEU A 311 -34.56 7.92 -15.11
CA LEU A 311 -35.87 7.51 -15.63
C LEU A 311 -35.72 6.64 -16.88
N ALA A 312 -34.93 7.09 -17.86
CA ALA A 312 -34.72 6.36 -19.12
C ALA A 312 -34.10 4.96 -18.89
N GLU A 313 -33.20 4.83 -17.91
CA GLU A 313 -32.56 3.55 -17.54
C GLU A 313 -33.34 2.79 -16.44
N GLY A 314 -34.53 3.24 -16.06
CA GLY A 314 -35.34 2.66 -14.99
C GLY A 314 -34.62 2.58 -13.64
N PHE A 315 -33.66 3.46 -13.39
CA PHE A 315 -32.73 3.48 -12.26
C PHE A 315 -31.93 2.17 -12.07
N ARG A 316 -31.68 1.41 -13.14
CA ARG A 316 -30.93 0.13 -13.07
C ARG A 316 -29.42 0.26 -13.25
N ASN A 317 -28.88 1.47 -13.27
CA ASN A 317 -27.45 1.73 -13.45
C ASN A 317 -26.88 2.67 -12.35
N PRO A 318 -26.96 2.27 -11.07
CA PRO A 318 -26.47 3.07 -9.95
C PRO A 318 -24.97 3.38 -10.10
N ASN A 319 -24.55 4.57 -9.63
CA ASN A 319 -23.13 4.89 -9.47
C ASN A 319 -22.57 4.19 -8.22
N SER A 320 -22.15 2.95 -8.39
CA SER A 320 -21.67 2.05 -7.33
C SER A 320 -20.15 1.88 -7.31
N THR A 321 -19.44 2.54 -8.22
CA THR A 321 -18.00 2.35 -8.41
C THR A 321 -17.31 3.68 -8.74
N ASP A 322 -16.17 3.95 -8.11
CA ASP A 322 -15.31 5.07 -8.49
C ASP A 322 -13.91 4.55 -8.87
N ILE A 323 -13.35 5.09 -9.96
CA ILE A 323 -11.97 4.83 -10.36
C ILE A 323 -11.14 6.06 -10.07
N HIS A 324 -10.07 5.86 -9.32
CA HIS A 324 -9.12 6.91 -9.02
C HIS A 324 -8.00 6.88 -10.05
N PRO A 325 -7.74 7.98 -10.77
CA PRO A 325 -6.61 8.06 -11.67
C PRO A 325 -5.33 7.92 -10.84
N ILE A 326 -4.51 6.94 -11.20
CA ILE A 326 -3.18 6.70 -10.61
C ILE A 326 -2.09 7.53 -11.33
N GLN A 327 -2.45 8.20 -12.43
CA GLN A 327 -1.56 9.06 -13.19
C GLN A 327 -1.22 10.34 -12.43
N ASN A 328 0.03 10.79 -12.54
CA ASN A 328 0.54 12.03 -11.93
C ASN A 328 0.43 12.06 -10.40
N LEU A 329 0.56 10.90 -9.75
CA LEU A 329 0.77 10.81 -8.31
C LEU A 329 2.27 10.86 -8.01
N ASN A 330 2.67 11.70 -7.04
CA ASN A 330 4.06 11.73 -6.56
C ASN A 330 4.45 10.39 -5.88
N SER A 331 3.46 9.66 -5.35
CA SER A 331 3.61 8.26 -4.93
C SER A 331 2.26 7.53 -4.98
N ILE A 332 2.16 6.53 -5.84
CA ILE A 332 0.99 5.63 -5.93
C ILE A 332 0.85 4.86 -4.61
N THR A 333 1.99 4.41 -4.10
CA THR A 333 2.16 3.66 -2.87
C THR A 333 1.54 4.38 -1.67
N SER A 334 1.89 5.64 -1.41
CA SER A 334 1.31 6.42 -0.31
C SER A 334 -0.20 6.60 -0.42
N TYR A 335 -0.69 6.81 -1.66
CA TYR A 335 -2.12 6.94 -1.92
C TYR A 335 -2.86 5.65 -1.58
N VAL A 336 -2.41 4.51 -2.11
CA VAL A 336 -3.05 3.20 -1.90
C VAL A 336 -2.99 2.79 -0.43
N ILE A 337 -1.83 2.92 0.22
CA ILE A 337 -1.62 2.52 1.62
C ILE A 337 -2.54 3.27 2.56
N LYS A 338 -2.80 4.55 2.31
CA LYS A 338 -3.75 5.35 3.10
C LYS A 338 -5.13 4.68 3.21
N TYR A 339 -5.62 4.09 2.12
CA TYR A 339 -6.92 3.42 2.08
C TYR A 339 -6.84 1.95 2.50
N CYS A 340 -5.79 1.24 2.13
CA CYS A 340 -5.63 -0.18 2.42
C CYS A 340 -5.29 -0.46 3.89
N THR A 341 -4.70 0.52 4.58
CA THR A 341 -4.21 0.36 5.96
C THR A 341 -4.88 1.29 6.96
N LYS A 342 -6.01 1.92 6.61
CA LYS A 342 -6.74 2.86 7.48
C LYS A 342 -6.99 2.22 8.86
N LYS A 343 -6.63 2.95 9.93
CA LYS A 343 -6.96 2.53 11.30
C LYS A 343 -8.43 2.84 11.58
N PRO A 344 -9.16 1.95 12.26
CA PRO A 344 -10.47 2.30 12.80
C PRO A 344 -10.31 3.43 13.84
N LYS A 345 -11.35 4.23 14.01
CA LYS A 345 -11.36 5.31 14.99
C LYS A 345 -11.90 4.78 16.31
N GLU A 346 -11.02 4.73 17.31
CA GLU A 346 -11.40 4.35 18.69
C GLU A 346 -12.34 5.42 19.24
N ILE A 347 -13.41 4.97 19.90
CA ILE A 347 -14.30 5.83 20.67
C ILE A 347 -13.48 6.30 21.89
N PRO A 348 -13.38 7.62 22.13
CA PRO A 348 -12.67 8.13 23.29
C PRO A 348 -13.34 7.62 24.58
N LEU A 349 -12.53 7.40 25.61
CA LEU A 349 -13.02 7.10 26.95
C LEU A 349 -13.89 8.25 27.46
N LYS A 350 -14.78 7.96 28.40
CA LYS A 350 -15.51 9.01 29.13
C LYS A 350 -14.52 9.85 29.94
N ASP A 351 -14.88 11.10 30.23
CA ASP A 351 -14.01 12.04 30.98
C ASP A 351 -13.59 11.49 32.36
N ASN A 352 -14.41 10.62 32.94
CA ASN A 352 -14.16 9.97 34.23
C ASN A 352 -13.43 8.62 34.11
N GLN A 353 -12.86 8.32 32.94
CA GLN A 353 -12.18 7.06 32.67
C GLN A 353 -10.71 7.24 32.25
N GLU A 354 -9.87 6.27 32.58
CA GLU A 354 -8.42 6.28 32.27
C GLU A 354 -7.91 4.86 32.01
N ILE A 355 -6.97 4.66 31.08
CA ILE A 355 -6.33 3.36 30.90
C ILE A 355 -5.07 3.28 31.75
N LYS A 356 -4.96 2.24 32.59
CA LYS A 356 -3.73 1.92 33.32
C LYS A 356 -3.40 0.43 33.14
N TYR A 357 -2.11 0.11 33.13
CA TYR A 357 -1.64 -1.28 33.10
C TYR A 357 -1.81 -1.89 34.50
N ASN A 358 -2.54 -3.01 34.57
CA ASN A 358 -2.72 -3.75 35.81
C ASN A 358 -1.67 -4.88 35.87
N GLU A 359 -0.73 -4.78 36.82
CA GLU A 359 0.37 -5.75 36.99
C GLU A 359 -0.11 -7.17 37.31
N SER A 360 -1.18 -7.29 38.13
CA SER A 360 -1.75 -8.59 38.52
C SER A 360 -2.38 -9.32 37.34
N LEU A 361 -3.09 -8.59 36.49
CA LEU A 361 -3.73 -9.14 35.29
C LEU A 361 -2.80 -9.16 34.07
N ARG A 362 -1.65 -8.48 34.17
CA ARG A 362 -0.70 -8.22 33.06
C ARG A 362 -1.38 -7.66 31.81
N ARG A 363 -2.34 -6.75 32.02
CA ARG A 363 -3.23 -6.22 30.97
C ARG A 363 -3.61 -4.78 31.23
N ASP A 364 -3.83 -4.04 30.15
CA ASP A 364 -4.44 -2.71 30.21
C ASP A 364 -5.90 -2.82 30.69
N CYS A 365 -6.27 -1.99 31.66
CA CYS A 365 -7.61 -1.92 32.25
C CYS A 365 -8.13 -0.48 32.20
N VAL A 366 -9.45 -0.32 32.06
CA VAL A 366 -10.13 0.98 32.13
C VAL A 366 -10.55 1.27 33.55
N TYR A 367 -9.82 2.20 34.13
CA TYR A 367 -10.04 3.02 35.32
C TYR A 367 -11.38 3.75 35.26
N THR A 368 -12.37 3.52 36.14
CA THR A 368 -13.52 4.44 36.26
C THR A 368 -13.47 5.15 37.61
N TYR A 369 -13.67 6.46 37.58
CA TYR A 369 -13.62 7.31 38.77
C TYR A 369 -14.90 8.10 38.95
N GLU A 370 -15.17 8.47 40.19
CA GLU A 370 -16.21 9.42 40.56
C GLU A 370 -15.58 10.57 41.35
N VAL A 371 -16.17 11.76 41.22
CA VAL A 371 -15.77 12.92 42.01
C VAL A 371 -16.65 12.94 43.25
N ILE A 372 -16.03 12.70 44.40
CA ILE A 372 -16.71 12.74 45.70
C ILE A 372 -16.30 14.04 46.38
N LYS A 373 -17.27 14.73 46.97
CA LYS A 373 -17.00 15.88 47.81
C LYS A 373 -16.76 15.39 49.23
N ASP A 374 -15.61 15.72 49.79
CA ASP A 374 -15.31 15.47 51.19
C ASP A 374 -16.21 16.38 52.06
N ASP A 375 -17.03 15.77 52.92
CA ASP A 375 -18.02 16.45 53.76
C ASP A 375 -17.38 17.33 54.85
N LEU A 376 -16.13 17.07 55.23
CA LEU A 376 -15.39 17.82 56.26
C LEU A 376 -14.55 18.95 55.66
N THR A 377 -13.96 18.73 54.48
CA THR A 377 -13.04 19.72 53.86
C THR A 377 -13.63 20.48 52.68
N GLY A 378 -14.78 20.03 52.17
CA GLY A 378 -15.43 20.59 50.97
C GLY A 378 -14.66 20.33 49.67
N LYS A 379 -13.55 19.60 49.73
CA LYS A 379 -12.64 19.35 48.62
C LYS A 379 -13.18 18.24 47.71
N LEU A 380 -13.02 18.40 46.41
CA LEU A 380 -13.39 17.38 45.42
C LEU A 380 -12.24 16.37 45.30
N GLU A 381 -12.52 15.11 45.60
CA GLU A 381 -11.58 14.00 45.46
C GLU A 381 -12.03 13.02 44.38
N LYS A 382 -11.07 12.56 43.57
CA LYS A 382 -11.30 11.58 42.51
C LYS A 382 -11.12 10.19 43.09
N LYS A 383 -12.22 9.47 43.36
CA LYS A 383 -12.20 8.11 43.91
C LYS A 383 -12.38 7.09 42.78
N GLU A 384 -11.53 6.05 42.77
CA GLU A 384 -11.72 4.90 41.90
C GLU A 384 -12.94 4.10 42.36
N VAL A 385 -13.87 3.83 41.43
CA VAL A 385 -15.11 3.10 41.72
C VAL A 385 -15.16 1.72 41.05
N GLY A 386 -14.23 1.44 40.14
CA GLY A 386 -14.07 0.13 39.54
C GLY A 386 -13.18 0.13 38.31
N PHE A 387 -12.89 -1.06 37.81
CA PHE A 387 -12.13 -1.26 36.57
C PHE A 387 -12.66 -2.45 35.77
N ASP A 388 -12.40 -2.43 34.47
CA ASP A 388 -12.64 -3.57 33.56
C ASP A 388 -11.46 -3.72 32.60
N ILE A 389 -11.27 -4.90 32.01
CA ILE A 389 -10.24 -5.15 31.00
C ILE A 389 -10.47 -4.22 29.81
N TYR A 390 -9.43 -3.50 29.40
CA TYR A 390 -9.53 -2.59 28.27
C TYR A 390 -9.81 -3.37 26.98
N ARG A 391 -10.97 -3.07 26.38
CA ARG A 391 -11.37 -3.54 25.05
C ARG A 391 -11.68 -2.30 24.21
N PRO A 392 -10.85 -1.97 23.20
CA PRO A 392 -11.11 -0.80 22.37
C PRO A 392 -12.44 -0.98 21.63
N VAL A 393 -13.29 0.04 21.73
CA VAL A 393 -14.54 0.15 20.97
C VAL A 393 -14.31 1.15 19.86
N PHE A 394 -14.79 0.86 18.65
CA PHE A 394 -14.56 1.70 17.48
C PHE A 394 -15.87 2.32 16.98
N GLU A 395 -15.78 3.53 16.41
CA GLU A 395 -16.92 4.22 15.80
C GLU A 395 -17.49 3.43 14.61
N GLU A 396 -16.62 2.78 13.85
CA GLU A 396 -17.01 1.98 12.71
C GLU A 396 -17.41 0.56 13.11
N ARG A 397 -18.50 0.04 12.52
CA ARG A 397 -18.91 -1.34 12.75
C ARG A 397 -17.81 -2.34 12.36
N LYS A 398 -17.79 -3.47 13.06
CA LYS A 398 -16.94 -4.62 12.70
C LYS A 398 -17.33 -5.17 11.32
N VAL A 399 -16.35 -5.48 10.47
CA VAL A 399 -16.57 -6.27 9.25
C VAL A 399 -16.38 -7.75 9.57
N ASN A 400 -17.36 -8.57 9.21
CA ASN A 400 -17.33 -10.00 9.49
C ASN A 400 -16.49 -10.77 8.46
N GLY A 401 -15.72 -11.74 8.92
CA GLY A 401 -14.86 -12.59 8.08
C GLY A 401 -13.58 -11.88 7.58
N LYS A 402 -13.04 -12.39 6.46
CA LYS A 402 -11.75 -11.92 5.91
C LYS A 402 -11.81 -10.45 5.49
N LEU A 403 -10.88 -9.62 5.96
CA LEU A 403 -10.85 -8.18 5.69
C LEU A 403 -10.13 -7.78 4.41
N TRP A 404 -9.24 -8.63 3.91
CA TRP A 404 -8.43 -8.33 2.74
C TRP A 404 -8.06 -9.60 1.99
N GLY A 405 -7.66 -9.47 0.74
CA GLY A 405 -7.13 -10.56 -0.06
C GLY A 405 -6.25 -10.04 -1.19
N CYS A 406 -5.47 -10.93 -1.79
CA CYS A 406 -4.63 -10.60 -2.92
C CYS A 406 -4.49 -11.79 -3.86
N ALA A 407 -3.97 -11.52 -5.06
CA ALA A 407 -3.55 -12.54 -6.00
C ALA A 407 -2.44 -13.43 -5.40
N GLU A 408 -2.37 -14.70 -5.83
CA GLU A 408 -1.34 -15.64 -5.37
C GLU A 408 0.08 -15.14 -5.66
N VAL A 409 0.29 -14.48 -6.80
CA VAL A 409 1.59 -13.86 -7.16
C VAL A 409 2.05 -12.81 -6.15
N LEU A 410 1.15 -12.16 -5.42
CA LEU A 410 1.51 -11.18 -4.39
C LEU A 410 1.82 -11.82 -3.03
N LYS A 411 1.65 -13.13 -2.87
CA LYS A 411 2.08 -13.81 -1.64
C LYS A 411 3.58 -14.11 -1.64
N GLY A 412 4.24 -13.95 -2.79
CA GLY A 412 5.64 -14.31 -2.99
C GLY A 412 5.83 -15.83 -3.09
N SER A 413 7.08 -16.21 -3.31
CA SER A 413 7.50 -17.60 -3.42
C SER A 413 7.54 -18.28 -2.05
N LYS A 414 7.13 -19.55 -2.01
CA LYS A 414 7.27 -20.44 -0.85
C LYS A 414 8.33 -21.50 -1.17
N VAL A 415 9.19 -21.75 -0.20
CA VAL A 415 10.25 -22.77 -0.26
C VAL A 415 9.77 -23.94 0.61
N LYS A 416 9.80 -25.14 0.06
CA LYS A 416 9.50 -26.38 0.80
C LYS A 416 10.72 -26.87 1.58
N ASP A 417 10.51 -27.85 2.45
CA ASP A 417 11.57 -28.37 3.32
C ASP A 417 12.69 -29.10 2.54
N ASP A 418 12.38 -29.64 1.36
CA ASP A 418 13.30 -30.29 0.41
C ASP A 418 13.93 -29.33 -0.61
N GLU A 419 13.58 -28.04 -0.55
CA GLU A 419 14.02 -27.02 -1.47
C GLU A 419 15.01 -26.04 -0.80
N GLU A 420 15.85 -25.40 -1.59
CA GLU A 420 16.72 -24.30 -1.17
C GLU A 420 16.70 -23.14 -2.16
N VAL A 421 17.03 -21.94 -1.68
CA VAL A 421 17.11 -20.76 -2.51
C VAL A 421 18.56 -20.52 -2.88
N VAL A 422 18.84 -20.53 -4.18
CA VAL A 422 20.18 -20.25 -4.69
C VAL A 422 20.17 -18.94 -5.48
N THR A 423 21.23 -18.15 -5.31
CA THR A 423 21.44 -16.89 -6.04
C THR A 423 22.37 -17.19 -7.22
N ALA A 424 21.95 -16.88 -8.43
CA ALA A 424 22.78 -16.97 -9.63
C ALA A 424 23.74 -15.77 -9.72
N ASP A 425 24.70 -15.82 -10.65
CA ASP A 425 25.71 -14.77 -10.85
C ASP A 425 25.10 -13.42 -11.26
N ASP A 426 23.92 -13.43 -11.88
CA ASP A 426 23.15 -12.23 -12.21
C ASP A 426 22.36 -11.65 -11.02
N GLY A 427 22.58 -12.18 -9.81
CA GLY A 427 21.91 -11.78 -8.58
C GLY A 427 20.47 -12.29 -8.44
N LYS A 428 19.91 -12.98 -9.45
CA LYS A 428 18.55 -13.52 -9.39
C LYS A 428 18.50 -14.77 -8.52
N LYS A 429 17.37 -14.94 -7.83
CA LYS A 429 17.16 -16.05 -6.91
C LYS A 429 16.23 -17.09 -7.52
N TYR A 430 16.55 -18.35 -7.32
CA TYR A 430 15.80 -19.51 -7.79
C TYR A 430 15.60 -20.52 -6.67
N ILE A 431 14.54 -21.31 -6.78
CA ILE A 431 14.30 -22.47 -5.92
C ILE A 431 14.85 -23.71 -6.64
N LEU A 432 15.72 -24.47 -5.97
CA LEU A 432 16.22 -25.77 -6.41
C LEU A 432 15.91 -26.83 -5.35
N LYS A 433 15.88 -28.11 -5.71
CA LYS A 433 15.87 -29.17 -4.68
C LYS A 433 17.26 -29.29 -4.08
N LYS A 434 17.32 -29.63 -2.79
CA LYS A 434 18.60 -29.82 -2.08
C LYS A 434 19.46 -30.87 -2.79
N GLY A 435 20.70 -30.50 -3.10
CA GLY A 435 21.66 -31.36 -3.80
C GLY A 435 21.69 -31.20 -5.33
N GLU A 436 20.82 -30.35 -5.90
CA GLU A 436 20.91 -29.95 -7.30
C GLU A 436 21.88 -28.75 -7.45
N THR A 437 22.83 -28.83 -8.37
CA THR A 437 23.76 -27.73 -8.68
C THR A 437 23.39 -27.05 -10.01
N PHE A 438 23.86 -25.80 -10.18
CA PHE A 438 23.79 -25.13 -11.48
C PHE A 438 24.67 -25.88 -12.50
N LEU A 439 24.07 -26.72 -13.33
CA LEU A 439 24.74 -27.24 -14.51
C LEU A 439 24.64 -26.18 -15.62
N GLU A 440 25.76 -25.53 -15.93
CA GLU A 440 25.89 -24.60 -17.07
C GLU A 440 26.16 -25.32 -18.40
N ASN A 441 26.47 -26.62 -18.38
CA ASN A 441 26.83 -27.33 -19.59
C ASN A 441 25.59 -27.68 -20.44
N LYS A 442 25.55 -27.09 -21.64
CA LYS A 442 24.59 -27.31 -22.72
C LYS A 442 24.46 -28.76 -23.22
N ASP A 443 25.31 -29.68 -22.76
CA ASP A 443 25.43 -31.02 -23.33
C ASP A 443 24.77 -32.14 -22.52
N SER A 444 24.01 -31.82 -21.47
CA SER A 444 23.18 -32.83 -20.78
C SER A 444 21.70 -32.45 -20.81
N ALA A 445 20.93 -33.25 -21.55
CA ALA A 445 19.53 -33.03 -21.93
C ALA A 445 18.49 -33.20 -20.80
N LYS A 446 18.76 -32.60 -19.63
CA LYS A 446 17.72 -32.32 -18.62
C LYS A 446 17.90 -30.88 -18.15
N ALA A 447 17.30 -29.94 -18.88
CA ALA A 447 17.12 -28.59 -18.39
C ALA A 447 16.31 -28.68 -17.08
N LEU A 448 16.96 -28.50 -15.93
CA LEU A 448 16.25 -28.39 -14.67
C LEU A 448 15.27 -27.21 -14.77
N GLU A 449 14.02 -27.46 -14.39
CA GLU A 449 12.98 -26.44 -14.38
C GLU A 449 13.30 -25.42 -13.27
N ARG A 450 13.99 -24.33 -13.64
CA ARG A 450 14.39 -23.27 -12.71
C ARG A 450 13.16 -22.49 -12.28
N LYS A 451 12.71 -22.68 -11.05
CA LYS A 451 11.59 -21.92 -10.50
C LYS A 451 12.10 -20.59 -9.90
N PRO A 452 11.74 -19.42 -10.46
CA PRO A 452 12.21 -18.15 -9.92
C PRO A 452 11.67 -17.91 -8.50
N PHE A 453 12.54 -17.47 -7.60
CA PHE A 453 12.23 -17.14 -6.22
C PHE A 453 12.18 -15.63 -6.03
N TYR A 454 11.09 -15.13 -5.46
CA TYR A 454 10.97 -13.73 -5.07
C TYR A 454 10.16 -13.58 -3.78
N GLN A 455 10.45 -12.51 -3.05
CA GLN A 455 9.66 -12.07 -1.90
C GLN A 455 9.36 -10.59 -2.04
N LEU A 456 8.13 -10.20 -1.74
CA LEU A 456 7.76 -8.79 -1.62
C LEU A 456 8.17 -8.29 -0.23
N LYS A 457 9.48 -8.15 -0.03
CA LYS A 457 10.12 -7.55 1.16
C LYS A 457 11.02 -6.40 0.73
N TYR A 458 11.17 -5.43 1.62
CA TYR A 458 12.09 -4.30 1.38
C TYR A 458 13.52 -4.81 1.13
N LEU A 459 14.24 -4.16 0.22
CA LEU A 459 15.68 -4.36 0.10
C LEU A 459 16.32 -4.05 1.46
N THR A 460 17.02 -5.05 2.00
CA THR A 460 17.50 -5.08 3.37
C THR A 460 18.94 -5.54 3.37
N SER A 461 19.83 -4.81 4.05
CA SER A 461 21.23 -5.17 4.21
C SER A 461 21.67 -5.08 5.67
N ILE A 462 22.66 -5.90 6.03
CA ILE A 462 23.39 -5.78 7.29
C ILE A 462 24.49 -4.76 7.05
N VAL A 463 24.44 -3.64 7.78
CA VAL A 463 25.37 -2.53 7.60
C VAL A 463 26.56 -2.69 8.53
N ARG A 464 26.28 -3.03 9.78
CA ARG A 464 27.29 -3.23 10.81
C ARG A 464 27.01 -4.50 11.61
N GLU A 465 28.05 -5.12 12.12
CA GLU A 465 27.96 -6.31 12.96
C GLU A 465 28.85 -6.18 14.19
N ARG A 466 28.39 -6.73 15.31
CA ARG A 466 29.18 -6.91 16.54
C ARG A 466 28.97 -8.31 17.08
N VAL A 467 30.05 -8.95 17.53
CA VAL A 467 29.99 -10.26 18.17
C VAL A 467 29.85 -10.08 19.68
N VAL A 468 28.99 -10.89 20.29
CA VAL A 468 28.80 -10.91 21.75
C VAL A 468 29.43 -12.16 22.30
N TYR A 469 30.36 -11.99 23.24
CA TYR A 469 31.06 -13.06 23.92
C TYR A 469 30.51 -13.28 25.33
N ALA A 470 30.53 -14.55 25.74
CA ALA A 470 30.28 -14.92 27.13
C ALA A 470 31.40 -14.35 28.01
N PRO A 471 31.05 -13.78 29.17
CA PRO A 471 32.05 -13.33 30.11
C PRO A 471 32.80 -14.53 30.70
N GLU A 472 34.08 -14.34 31.04
CA GLU A 472 34.89 -15.36 31.72
C GLU A 472 34.34 -15.68 33.13
N ASN A 473 33.74 -14.69 33.79
CA ASN A 473 33.06 -14.85 35.07
C ASN A 473 31.54 -14.69 34.91
N ARG A 474 30.75 -15.63 35.46
CA ARG A 474 29.27 -15.63 35.36
C ARG A 474 28.60 -14.40 35.99
N ASN A 475 29.30 -13.67 36.86
CA ASN A 475 28.78 -12.45 37.49
C ASN A 475 29.06 -11.17 36.67
N GLN A 476 29.77 -11.26 35.54
CA GLN A 476 30.05 -10.14 34.66
C GLN A 476 29.04 -10.05 33.51
N SER A 477 28.91 -8.87 32.91
CA SER A 477 28.07 -8.68 31.73
C SER A 477 28.75 -9.22 30.47
N PRO A 478 27.98 -9.66 29.45
CA PRO A 478 28.54 -10.07 28.16
C PRO A 478 29.41 -8.98 27.52
N ILE A 479 30.53 -9.39 26.93
CA ILE A 479 31.47 -8.48 26.25
C ILE A 479 31.06 -8.38 24.79
N THR A 480 31.00 -7.16 24.24
CA THR A 480 30.66 -6.93 22.83
C THR A 480 31.92 -6.48 22.07
N SER A 481 32.18 -7.06 20.90
CA SER A 481 33.30 -6.70 20.04
C SER A 481 33.19 -5.26 19.52
N GLU A 482 34.29 -4.78 18.94
CA GLU A 482 34.23 -3.61 18.07
C GLU A 482 33.29 -3.84 16.89
N CYS A 483 32.78 -2.72 16.38
CA CYS A 483 31.79 -2.70 15.34
C CYS A 483 32.44 -2.81 13.97
N GLN A 484 32.14 -3.88 13.24
CA GLN A 484 32.63 -4.09 11.88
C GLN A 484 31.59 -3.61 10.86
N ILE A 485 32.04 -2.94 9.81
CA ILE A 485 31.19 -2.55 8.68
C ILE A 485 31.11 -3.73 7.71
N VAL A 486 29.89 -4.20 7.46
CA VAL A 486 29.62 -5.36 6.58
C VAL A 486 29.32 -4.90 5.16
N SER A 487 28.61 -3.77 5.01
CA SER A 487 28.26 -3.21 3.70
C SER A 487 28.66 -1.75 3.64
N GLN A 488 29.81 -1.49 3.02
CA GLN A 488 30.40 -0.15 2.91
C GLN A 488 29.49 0.80 2.13
N ALA A 489 28.94 0.37 0.98
CA ALA A 489 28.03 1.19 0.19
C ALA A 489 26.77 1.61 0.98
N PHE A 490 26.13 0.68 1.71
CA PHE A 490 25.00 1.00 2.58
C PHE A 490 25.40 1.93 3.72
N HIS A 491 26.56 1.70 4.32
CA HIS A 491 27.08 2.52 5.40
C HIS A 491 27.25 3.98 4.96
N ASP A 492 27.94 4.20 3.84
CA ASP A 492 28.26 5.54 3.35
C ASP A 492 27.00 6.28 2.88
N TYR A 493 26.08 5.56 2.22
CA TYR A 493 24.77 6.10 1.89
C TYR A 493 23.99 6.55 3.14
N LEU A 494 23.99 5.74 4.20
CA LEU A 494 23.30 6.10 5.44
C LEU A 494 23.91 7.34 6.09
N GLU A 495 25.24 7.40 6.23
CA GLU A 495 25.92 8.54 6.86
C GLU A 495 25.70 9.83 6.05
N GLU A 496 25.75 9.77 4.71
CA GLU A 496 25.44 10.91 3.84
C GLU A 496 24.00 11.40 4.03
N ILE A 497 23.02 10.50 4.00
CA ILE A 497 21.60 10.87 4.14
C ILE A 497 21.31 11.40 5.56
N ILE A 498 21.89 10.79 6.60
CA ILE A 498 21.77 11.25 7.99
C ILE A 498 22.35 12.66 8.14
N SER A 499 23.53 12.91 7.56
CA SER A 499 24.20 14.21 7.57
C SER A 499 23.32 15.31 6.95
N LYS A 500 22.68 15.03 5.80
CA LYS A 500 21.79 16.00 5.14
C LYS A 500 20.50 16.28 5.92
N ILE A 501 19.90 15.27 6.52
CA ILE A 501 18.63 15.41 7.25
C ILE A 501 18.86 16.08 8.60
N GLY A 502 19.91 15.68 9.31
CA GLY A 502 20.22 16.10 10.66
C GLY A 502 19.68 15.14 11.73
N TYR A 503 20.51 14.89 12.75
CA TYR A 503 20.22 13.96 13.85
C TYR A 503 18.97 14.32 14.65
N ASP A 504 18.70 15.61 14.87
CA ASP A 504 17.55 16.05 15.69
C ASP A 504 16.21 15.60 15.11
N ILE A 505 16.06 15.71 13.78
CA ILE A 505 14.85 15.28 13.08
C ILE A 505 14.67 13.76 13.21
N ILE A 506 15.76 13.02 13.02
CA ILE A 506 15.78 11.55 13.08
C ILE A 506 15.43 11.08 14.50
N ASN A 507 16.05 11.65 15.52
CA ASN A 507 15.80 11.30 16.92
C ASN A 507 14.35 11.60 17.31
N ARG A 508 13.85 12.80 16.96
CA ARG A 508 12.45 13.17 17.21
C ARG A 508 11.46 12.19 16.58
N LEU A 509 11.67 11.77 15.34
CA LEU A 509 10.78 10.82 14.67
C LEU A 509 10.90 9.40 15.24
N SER A 510 12.12 8.97 15.59
CA SER A 510 12.39 7.62 16.09
C SER A 510 11.81 7.42 17.49
N ASN A 511 11.86 8.43 18.35
CA ASN A 511 11.30 8.39 19.71
C ASN A 511 9.77 8.24 19.70
N ASN A 512 9.09 8.70 18.64
CA ASN A 512 7.64 8.59 18.50
C ASN A 512 7.15 7.19 18.10
N VAL A 513 8.04 6.24 17.80
CA VAL A 513 7.67 4.88 17.36
C VAL A 513 7.31 3.99 18.55
N GLY A 514 8.01 4.16 19.67
CA GLY A 514 7.77 3.47 20.94
C GLY A 514 9.00 2.78 21.53
N PRO A 515 8.91 2.34 22.80
CA PRO A 515 10.07 1.95 23.62
C PRO A 515 10.78 0.70 23.12
N PHE A 516 10.07 -0.21 22.43
CA PHE A 516 10.73 -1.38 21.85
C PHE A 516 11.63 -1.02 20.67
N PHE A 517 11.25 -0.01 19.88
CA PHE A 517 12.06 0.47 18.76
C PHE A 517 13.33 1.16 19.28
N GLU A 518 13.21 1.96 20.33
CA GLU A 518 14.32 2.59 21.04
C GLU A 518 15.30 1.57 21.63
N LYS A 519 14.79 0.50 22.26
CA LYS A 519 15.64 -0.62 22.75
C LYS A 519 16.45 -1.32 21.65
N MET A 520 15.98 -1.28 20.41
CA MET A 520 16.70 -1.79 19.24
C MET A 520 17.59 -0.71 18.58
N GLN A 521 17.88 0.39 19.27
CA GLN A 521 18.59 1.55 18.72
C GLN A 521 17.99 2.01 17.38
N GLY A 522 16.67 1.88 17.25
CA GLY A 522 15.97 2.05 15.99
C GLY A 522 16.01 3.50 15.51
N LYS A 523 16.34 3.69 14.23
CA LYS A 523 16.31 5.01 13.57
C LYS A 523 15.34 5.00 12.39
N ILE A 524 14.48 6.00 12.33
CA ILE A 524 13.70 6.33 11.12
C ILE A 524 14.34 7.55 10.47
N ILE A 525 14.92 7.32 9.29
CA ILE A 525 15.57 8.35 8.50
C ILE A 525 14.58 8.79 7.40
N PRO A 526 13.91 9.94 7.53
CA PRO A 526 12.89 10.38 6.56
C PRO A 526 13.54 10.93 5.29
N LEU A 527 13.05 10.54 4.11
CA LEU A 527 13.57 11.07 2.84
C LEU A 527 12.98 12.46 2.55
N LEU A 528 13.42 13.49 3.28
CA LEU A 528 12.92 14.86 3.20
C LEU A 528 13.55 15.60 2.01
N ILE A 529 12.72 15.95 1.04
CA ILE A 529 13.11 16.53 -0.25
C ILE A 529 13.87 17.84 -0.08
N GLU A 530 13.36 18.73 0.78
CA GLU A 530 13.96 20.02 1.06
C GLU A 530 15.37 19.90 1.66
N LYS A 531 15.63 18.83 2.42
CA LYS A 531 16.95 18.56 3.02
C LYS A 531 17.90 17.85 2.06
N LEU A 532 17.36 17.07 1.12
CA LEU A 532 18.12 16.32 0.12
C LEU A 532 18.38 17.13 -1.17
N GLY A 533 18.11 18.44 -1.17
CA GLY A 533 18.39 19.33 -2.29
C GLY A 533 17.53 19.05 -3.53
N PHE A 534 16.35 18.46 -3.36
CA PHE A 534 15.37 18.30 -4.42
C PHE A 534 14.37 19.48 -4.40
N LYS A 535 13.85 19.87 -5.57
CA LYS A 535 12.90 20.99 -5.67
C LYS A 535 11.52 20.56 -5.21
N SER A 536 10.95 21.27 -4.25
CA SER A 536 9.54 21.09 -3.88
C SER A 536 8.62 21.70 -4.96
N GLU A 537 7.51 21.02 -5.28
CA GLU A 537 6.51 21.58 -6.18
C GLU A 537 5.80 22.76 -5.53
N LYS A 538 5.52 23.82 -6.31
CA LYS A 538 4.83 25.05 -5.86
C LYS A 538 3.40 24.84 -5.34
N SER A 539 2.85 23.62 -5.36
CA SER A 539 1.43 23.33 -5.16
C SER A 539 0.98 23.16 -3.70
N GLY A 540 1.87 23.31 -2.71
CA GLY A 540 1.54 23.13 -1.29
C GLY A 540 1.16 21.69 -0.91
N ARG A 541 1.27 20.72 -1.84
CA ARG A 541 1.27 19.30 -1.54
C ARG A 541 2.69 18.90 -1.18
N ASN A 542 2.86 18.03 -0.18
CA ASN A 542 4.14 17.38 0.08
C ASN A 542 4.64 16.81 -1.25
N SER A 543 5.70 17.39 -1.80
CA SER A 543 6.44 16.77 -2.87
C SER A 543 6.90 15.41 -2.33
N ILE A 544 6.88 14.37 -3.16
CA ILE A 544 7.45 13.06 -2.80
C ILE A 544 8.47 12.78 -3.90
N VAL A 545 9.74 12.60 -3.53
CA VAL A 545 10.80 12.17 -4.44
C VAL A 545 10.90 10.65 -4.30
N LYS A 546 11.10 9.96 -5.41
CA LYS A 546 11.24 8.51 -5.37
C LYS A 546 12.59 8.16 -4.75
N HIS A 547 12.62 7.10 -3.95
CA HIS A 547 13.87 6.63 -3.38
C HIS A 547 14.89 6.24 -4.45
N SER A 548 14.45 5.77 -5.63
CA SER A 548 15.31 5.53 -6.78
C SER A 548 16.14 6.76 -7.16
N ASP A 549 15.51 7.94 -7.23
CA ASP A 549 16.14 9.18 -7.66
C ASP A 549 17.14 9.68 -6.60
N ILE A 550 16.90 9.34 -5.33
CA ILE A 550 17.80 9.63 -4.21
C ILE A 550 19.01 8.70 -4.27
N LEU A 551 18.78 7.40 -4.48
CA LEU A 551 19.86 6.41 -4.60
C LEU A 551 20.75 6.74 -5.81
N GLU A 552 20.18 7.02 -6.97
CA GLU A 552 20.93 7.40 -8.18
C GLU A 552 21.86 8.59 -7.92
N LYS A 553 21.42 9.56 -7.11
CA LYS A 553 22.20 10.76 -6.77
C LYS A 553 23.29 10.51 -5.71
N TYR A 554 22.99 9.73 -4.68
CA TYR A 554 23.83 9.64 -3.47
C TYR A 554 24.57 8.31 -3.32
N SER A 555 24.16 7.26 -4.03
CA SER A 555 24.82 5.94 -4.03
C SER A 555 24.46 5.15 -5.30
N PRO A 556 25.16 5.40 -6.43
CA PRO A 556 24.91 4.71 -7.70
C PRO A 556 25.03 3.19 -7.61
N GLU A 557 25.94 2.69 -6.77
CA GLU A 557 26.13 1.24 -6.57
C GLU A 557 24.88 0.59 -5.95
N LEU A 558 24.33 1.20 -4.89
CA LEU A 558 23.09 0.73 -4.28
C LEU A 558 21.87 0.94 -5.18
N TYR A 559 21.91 1.94 -6.05
CA TYR A 559 20.87 2.15 -7.04
C TYR A 559 20.76 0.94 -7.99
N GLU A 560 21.88 0.41 -8.47
CA GLU A 560 21.89 -0.79 -9.31
C GLU A 560 21.34 -2.02 -8.56
N GLU A 561 21.78 -2.25 -7.32
CA GLU A 561 21.22 -3.33 -6.48
C GLU A 561 19.69 -3.17 -6.28
N TYR A 562 19.25 -1.93 -6.06
CA TYR A 562 17.84 -1.59 -5.90
C TYR A 562 17.03 -1.85 -7.18
N LEU A 563 17.58 -1.53 -8.35
CA LEU A 563 16.97 -1.82 -9.65
C LEU A 563 16.90 -3.33 -9.88
N LEU A 564 17.99 -4.07 -9.68
CA LEU A 564 18.03 -5.52 -9.86
C LEU A 564 16.99 -6.22 -9.00
N HIS A 565 16.87 -5.85 -7.71
CA HIS A 565 15.87 -6.40 -6.80
C HIS A 565 14.43 -6.21 -7.31
N HIS A 566 14.08 -5.00 -7.74
CA HIS A 566 12.72 -4.69 -8.20
C HIS A 566 12.44 -5.22 -9.60
N ASN A 567 13.43 -5.26 -10.48
CA ASN A 567 13.33 -5.86 -11.81
C ASN A 567 13.10 -7.38 -11.70
N HIS A 568 13.78 -8.04 -10.76
CA HIS A 568 13.56 -9.46 -10.48
C HIS A 568 12.13 -9.72 -10.00
N ILE A 569 11.62 -8.93 -9.04
CA ILE A 569 10.22 -8.99 -8.60
C ILE A 569 9.26 -8.79 -9.78
N PHE A 570 9.50 -7.77 -10.60
CA PHE A 570 8.66 -7.45 -11.74
C PHE A 570 8.61 -8.62 -12.74
N ASN A 571 9.76 -9.16 -13.10
CA ASN A 571 9.86 -10.30 -14.02
C ASN A 571 9.22 -11.56 -13.46
N CYS A 572 9.32 -11.82 -12.16
CA CYS A 572 8.64 -12.95 -11.54
C CYS A 572 7.11 -12.85 -11.59
N ILE A 573 6.55 -11.64 -11.55
CA ILE A 573 5.09 -11.40 -11.57
C ILE A 573 4.56 -11.30 -13.02
N TYR A 574 5.31 -10.64 -13.90
CA TYR A 574 4.85 -10.21 -15.21
C TYR A 574 5.60 -10.81 -16.39
N GLY A 575 6.75 -11.42 -16.15
CA GLY A 575 7.47 -12.16 -17.19
C GLY A 575 6.56 -13.15 -17.87
N LYS A 576 6.82 -13.40 -19.16
CA LYS A 576 6.33 -14.63 -19.77
C LYS A 576 7.04 -15.76 -19.03
N ALA A 577 6.30 -16.80 -18.60
CA ALA A 577 6.95 -18.04 -18.20
C ALA A 577 7.84 -18.43 -19.39
N ALA A 578 9.16 -18.38 -19.19
CA ALA A 578 10.14 -18.60 -20.24
C ALA A 578 10.05 -20.04 -20.74
#